data_AF-A0A2E4S5E0-F1
#
_entry.id   AF-A0A2E4S5E0-F1
#
_cell.length_a   1.000
_cell.length_b   1.000
_cell.length_c   1.000
_cell.angle_alpha   90.00
_cell.angle_beta   90.00
_cell.angle_gamma   90.00
#
_symmetry.space_group_name_H-M   'P 1'
#
loop_
_entity.id
_entity.type
_entity.pdbx_description
1 polymer ?
#
loop_
_entity_poly.entity_id
_entity_poly.type
_entity_poly.pdbx_seq_one_letter_code
_entity_poly.pdbx_strand_id
1 'polypeptide(L)'
;MAQSGQQAMTELLFNPKGRIARNRFWQGLIVVTVVAVIKRGVEIKLAGAMGGLLGLITMMITLGLVYANICIFAKRFHDAGTTGWWIVAVWVGKMFVFMMLFGLFGGLFLGSEGSALIEAMMESWANANEAQLADASQRLMDMLFPLVVISYVVNAGLAALIVGGLPTEPRDNSHGPVPESAA
;
A
#
# COMPACT_ATOMS: atom_id res chain seq x y z
N MET A 1 1.84 14.26 32.31
CA MET A 1 1.35 15.39 31.50
C MET A 1 2.20 15.48 30.24
N ALA A 2 1.62 15.13 29.08
CA ALA A 2 2.09 15.51 27.74
C ALA A 2 0.97 15.20 26.71
N GLN A 3 0.19 16.24 26.40
CA GLN A 3 -0.55 16.52 25.16
C GLN A 3 -1.09 15.32 24.33
N SER A 4 -2.28 14.81 24.68
CA SER A 4 -3.04 13.79 23.92
C SER A 4 -3.94 14.36 22.81
N GLY A 5 -3.85 15.65 22.49
CA GLY A 5 -4.76 16.31 21.53
C GLY A 5 -4.33 16.26 20.06
N GLN A 6 -3.05 16.03 19.73
CA GLN A 6 -2.60 16.06 18.34
C GLN A 6 -1.25 15.35 18.18
N GLN A 7 -1.25 14.02 18.03
CA GLN A 7 -0.01 13.31 17.67
C GLN A 7 0.55 13.89 16.36
N ALA A 8 1.85 14.17 16.32
CA ALA A 8 2.49 14.61 15.08
C ALA A 8 2.36 13.51 14.00
N MET A 9 2.32 13.88 12.71
CA MET A 9 2.26 12.89 11.62
C MET A 9 3.45 11.93 11.70
N THR A 10 4.63 12.42 12.07
CA THR A 10 5.83 11.60 12.29
C THR A 10 5.61 10.53 13.37
N GLU A 11 4.97 10.88 14.48
CA GLU A 11 4.65 9.92 15.54
C GLU A 11 3.57 8.92 15.08
N LEU A 12 2.60 9.38 14.29
CA LEU A 12 1.58 8.51 13.70
C LEU A 12 2.22 7.44 12.79
N LEU A 13 3.18 7.84 11.96
CA LEU A 13 3.78 6.98 10.93
C LEU A 13 4.95 6.14 11.43
N PHE A 14 5.71 6.59 12.43
CA PHE A 14 6.98 5.92 12.79
C PHE A 14 7.02 5.35 14.22
N ASN A 15 5.98 5.55 15.02
CA ASN A 15 5.86 4.94 16.34
C ASN A 15 4.74 3.88 16.36
N PRO A 16 5.06 2.59 16.61
CA PRO A 16 4.05 1.52 16.70
C PRO A 16 3.37 1.43 18.07
N LYS A 17 3.85 2.17 19.08
CA LYS A 17 3.30 2.13 20.44
C LYS A 17 2.06 3.02 20.55
N GLY A 18 1.16 2.63 21.44
CA GLY A 18 -0.04 3.39 21.74
C GLY A 18 -1.29 2.88 21.01
N ARG A 19 -2.35 3.66 21.15
CA ARG A 19 -3.65 3.50 20.51
C ARG A 19 -3.92 4.73 19.63
N ILE A 20 -4.67 4.55 18.55
CA ILE A 20 -5.11 5.67 17.72
C ILE A 20 -6.62 5.62 17.49
N ALA A 21 -7.23 6.80 17.53
CA ALA A 21 -8.63 6.95 17.17
C ALA A 21 -8.87 6.70 15.67
N ARG A 22 -10.12 6.39 15.33
CA ARG A 22 -10.56 6.13 13.96
C ARG A 22 -10.13 7.23 12.99
N ASN A 23 -10.39 8.50 13.31
CA ASN A 23 -10.07 9.62 12.42
C ASN A 23 -8.57 9.72 12.12
N ARG A 24 -7.71 9.44 13.11
CA ARG A 24 -6.25 9.44 12.98
C ARG A 24 -5.76 8.28 12.13
N PHE A 25 -6.37 7.11 12.26
CA PHE A 25 -6.11 5.97 11.38
C PHE A 25 -6.39 6.31 9.91
N TRP A 26 -7.54 6.93 9.61
CA TRP A 26 -7.88 7.35 8.24
C TRP A 26 -6.88 8.36 7.68
N GLN A 27 -6.48 9.37 8.46
CA GLN A 27 -5.47 10.35 8.04
C GLN A 27 -4.14 9.69 7.67
N GLY A 28 -3.63 8.80 8.53
CA GLY A 28 -2.38 8.09 8.27
C GLY A 28 -2.46 7.21 7.03
N LEU A 29 -3.59 6.50 6.86
CA LEU A 29 -3.79 5.62 5.72
C LEU A 29 -3.89 6.38 4.39
N ILE A 30 -4.56 7.53 4.36
CA ILE A 30 -4.63 8.40 3.18
C ILE A 30 -3.22 8.86 2.79
N VAL A 31 -2.45 9.38 3.74
CA VAL A 31 -1.07 9.86 3.48
C VAL A 31 -0.21 8.73 2.91
N VAL A 32 -0.21 7.56 3.53
CA VAL A 32 0.57 6.41 3.08
C VAL A 32 0.12 5.93 1.70
N THR A 33 -1.18 5.95 1.42
CA THR A 33 -1.72 5.52 0.12
C THR A 33 -1.34 6.50 -0.99
N VAL A 34 -1.46 7.80 -0.76
CA VAL A 34 -1.10 8.84 -1.74
C VAL A 34 0.39 8.75 -2.08
N VAL A 35 1.25 8.65 -1.06
CA VAL A 35 2.70 8.51 -1.29
C VAL A 35 3.01 7.21 -2.04
N ALA A 36 2.33 6.10 -1.72
CA ALA A 36 2.51 4.83 -2.42
C ALA A 36 2.10 4.89 -3.90
N VAL A 37 0.99 5.57 -4.21
CA VAL A 37 0.51 5.77 -5.60
C VAL A 37 1.48 6.64 -6.39
N ILE A 38 1.93 7.77 -5.83
CA ILE A 38 2.92 8.65 -6.48
C ILE A 38 4.21 7.89 -6.74
N LYS A 39 4.72 7.19 -5.72
CA LYS A 39 5.92 6.36 -5.83
C LYS A 39 5.77 5.30 -6.92
N ARG A 40 4.62 4.62 -7.00
CA ARG A 40 4.37 3.60 -8.03
C ARG A 40 4.30 4.21 -9.44
N GLY A 41 3.73 5.41 -9.58
CA GLY A 41 3.73 6.16 -10.84
C GLY A 41 5.13 6.53 -11.30
N VAL A 42 5.99 6.97 -10.37
CA VAL A 42 7.41 7.26 -10.65
C VAL A 42 8.13 6.00 -11.13
N GLU A 43 7.95 4.86 -10.48
CA GLU A 43 8.59 3.60 -10.89
C GLU A 43 8.19 3.16 -12.29
N ILE A 44 6.90 3.29 -12.65
CA ILE A 44 6.40 2.87 -13.96
C ILE A 44 6.85 3.86 -15.03
N LYS A 45 6.71 5.17 -14.81
CA LYS A 45 7.02 6.18 -15.83
C LYS A 45 8.52 6.43 -16.03
N LEU A 46 9.33 6.12 -15.03
CA LEU A 46 10.79 6.31 -15.07
C LEU A 46 11.53 4.97 -14.96
N ALA A 47 10.93 3.86 -15.41
CA ALA A 47 11.51 2.52 -15.27
C ALA A 47 12.94 2.43 -15.84
N GLY A 48 13.21 3.06 -17.00
CA GLY A 48 14.54 3.10 -17.60
C GLY A 48 15.60 3.85 -16.77
N ALA A 49 15.18 4.69 -15.83
CA ALA A 49 16.05 5.41 -14.89
C ALA A 49 16.10 4.74 -13.50
N MET A 50 15.37 3.64 -13.26
CA MET A 50 15.34 2.94 -11.96
C MET A 50 16.63 2.20 -11.61
N GLY A 51 17.66 2.28 -12.44
CA GLY A 51 19.00 1.78 -12.11
C GLY A 51 19.71 2.60 -11.02
N GLY A 52 20.67 1.98 -10.34
CA GLY A 52 21.58 2.66 -9.42
C GLY A 52 20.88 3.35 -8.24
N LEU A 53 21.22 4.62 -7.99
CA LEU A 53 20.79 5.39 -6.82
C LEU A 53 19.26 5.57 -6.75
N LEU A 54 18.60 5.79 -7.89
CA LEU A 54 17.15 6.02 -7.91
C LEU A 54 16.37 4.75 -7.51
N GLY A 55 16.83 3.58 -7.96
CA GLY A 55 16.31 2.29 -7.50
C GLY A 55 16.49 2.07 -6.00
N LEU A 56 17.67 2.43 -5.46
CA LEU A 56 17.91 2.34 -4.01
C LEU A 56 16.99 3.28 -3.21
N ILE A 57 16.81 4.52 -3.66
CA ILE A 57 15.92 5.49 -2.99
C ILE A 57 14.46 4.99 -3.00
N THR A 58 13.96 4.52 -4.14
CA THR A 58 12.59 4.01 -4.26
C THR A 58 12.36 2.76 -3.41
N MET A 59 13.39 1.90 -3.28
CA MET A 59 13.39 0.77 -2.36
C MET A 59 13.32 1.22 -0.88
N MET A 60 14.13 2.21 -0.48
CA MET A 60 14.09 2.76 0.88
C MET A 60 12.72 3.41 1.21
N ILE A 61 12.13 4.13 0.25
CA ILE A 61 10.77 4.68 0.39
C ILE A 61 9.76 3.54 0.59
N THR A 62 9.91 2.43 -0.13
CA THR A 62 9.03 1.25 0.02
C THR A 62 9.10 0.70 1.44
N LEU A 63 10.31 0.52 1.99
CA LEU A 63 10.49 0.06 3.37
C LEU A 63 9.87 1.04 4.37
N GLY A 64 10.05 2.34 4.17
CA GLY A 64 9.41 3.37 5.00
C GLY A 64 7.88 3.30 4.98
N LEU A 65 7.28 3.09 3.80
CA LEU A 65 5.83 2.94 3.64
C LEU A 65 5.29 1.64 4.26
N VAL A 66 6.04 0.54 4.16
CA VAL A 66 5.71 -0.73 4.81
C VAL A 66 5.73 -0.55 6.32
N TYR A 67 6.78 0.05 6.87
CA TYR A 67 6.88 0.33 8.30
C TYR A 67 5.76 1.27 8.78
N ALA A 68 5.45 2.32 8.02
CA ALA A 68 4.34 3.21 8.34
C ALA A 68 2.98 2.50 8.34
N ASN A 69 2.74 1.58 7.39
CA ASN A 69 1.58 0.69 7.44
C ASN A 69 1.56 -0.10 8.75
N ILE A 70 2.68 -0.73 9.12
CA ILE A 70 2.78 -1.49 10.37
C ILE A 70 2.39 -0.63 11.57
N CYS A 71 2.95 0.56 11.71
CA CYS A 71 2.66 1.45 12.83
C CYS A 71 1.17 1.85 12.89
N ILE A 72 0.57 2.26 11.76
CA ILE A 72 -0.83 2.70 11.73
C ILE A 72 -1.78 1.55 12.06
N PHE A 73 -1.62 0.41 11.40
CA PHE A 73 -2.51 -0.74 11.59
C PHE A 73 -2.33 -1.35 12.99
N ALA A 74 -1.10 -1.51 13.47
CA ALA A 74 -0.85 -2.04 14.81
C ALA A 74 -1.57 -1.21 15.89
N LYS A 75 -1.46 0.12 15.84
CA LYS A 75 -2.13 1.00 16.80
C LYS A 75 -3.66 0.94 16.70
N ARG A 76 -4.22 0.71 15.50
CA ARG A 76 -5.67 0.52 15.34
C ARG A 76 -6.12 -0.83 15.90
N PHE A 77 -5.34 -1.88 15.72
CA PHE A 77 -5.60 -3.18 16.33
C PHE A 77 -5.47 -3.16 17.86
N HIS A 78 -4.47 -2.44 18.39
CA HIS A 78 -4.34 -2.20 19.83
C HIS A 78 -5.54 -1.44 20.38
N ASP A 79 -6.08 -0.47 19.63
CA ASP A 79 -7.28 0.26 20.03
C ASP A 79 -8.53 -0.63 20.04
N ALA A 80 -8.59 -1.63 19.15
CA ALA A 80 -9.64 -2.64 19.13
C ALA A 80 -9.43 -3.76 20.18
N GLY A 81 -8.43 -3.66 21.06
CA GLY A 81 -8.15 -4.67 22.09
C GLY A 81 -7.46 -5.93 21.58
N THR A 82 -6.85 -5.89 20.39
CA THR A 82 -6.17 -7.04 19.76
C THR A 82 -4.69 -6.78 19.54
N THR A 83 -3.93 -7.79 19.10
CA THR A 83 -2.49 -7.66 18.82
C THR A 83 -2.24 -7.01 17.45
N GLY A 84 -1.14 -6.26 17.32
CA GLY A 84 -0.75 -5.66 16.03
C GLY A 84 -0.43 -6.68 14.91
N TRP A 85 -0.24 -7.96 15.24
CA TRP A 85 0.07 -9.03 14.28
C TRP A 85 -1.05 -9.32 13.28
N TRP A 86 -2.27 -8.89 13.56
CA TRP A 86 -3.39 -8.96 12.60
C TRP A 86 -3.13 -8.21 11.28
N ILE A 87 -2.10 -7.35 11.22
CA ILE A 87 -1.66 -6.77 9.95
C ILE A 87 -1.27 -7.82 8.90
N VAL A 88 -0.76 -8.99 9.30
CA VAL A 88 -0.43 -10.08 8.37
C VAL A 88 -1.69 -10.53 7.63
N ALA A 89 -2.81 -10.68 8.34
CA ALA A 89 -4.10 -11.00 7.73
C ALA A 89 -4.57 -9.89 6.76
N VAL A 90 -4.32 -8.62 7.09
CA VAL A 90 -4.60 -7.50 6.19
C VAL A 90 -3.76 -7.60 4.92
N TRP A 91 -2.48 -7.92 5.01
CA TRP A 91 -1.62 -8.08 3.84
C TRP A 91 -2.05 -9.25 2.95
N VAL A 92 -2.41 -10.38 3.55
CA VAL A 92 -2.96 -11.53 2.83
C VAL A 92 -4.26 -11.14 2.12
N GLY A 93 -5.19 -10.47 2.81
CA GLY A 93 -6.42 -9.96 2.21
C GLY A 93 -6.15 -8.99 1.05
N LYS A 94 -5.20 -8.07 1.20
CA LYS A 94 -4.81 -7.13 0.13
C LYS A 94 -4.23 -7.85 -1.08
N MET A 95 -3.45 -8.92 -0.88
CA MET A 95 -2.93 -9.74 -1.97
C MET A 95 -4.07 -10.40 -2.76
N PHE A 96 -5.06 -10.98 -2.07
CA PHE A 96 -6.22 -11.60 -2.75
C PHE A 96 -7.05 -10.57 -3.52
N VAL A 97 -7.32 -9.41 -2.94
CA VAL A 97 -8.05 -8.32 -3.61
C VAL A 97 -7.28 -7.83 -4.83
N PHE A 98 -5.96 -7.67 -4.72
CA PHE A 98 -5.11 -7.34 -5.86
C PHE A 98 -5.22 -8.39 -6.97
N MET A 99 -5.04 -9.68 -6.67
CA MET A 99 -5.18 -10.76 -7.66
C MET A 99 -6.58 -10.80 -8.29
N MET A 100 -7.62 -10.61 -7.49
CA MET A 100 -9.00 -10.56 -7.97
C MET A 100 -9.22 -9.38 -8.93
N LEU A 101 -8.75 -8.18 -8.59
CA LEU A 101 -8.88 -7.01 -9.47
C LEU A 101 -8.13 -7.22 -10.79
N PHE A 102 -6.92 -7.77 -10.75
CA PHE A 102 -6.16 -8.08 -11.95
C PHE A 102 -6.79 -9.19 -12.78
N GLY A 103 -7.36 -10.23 -12.15
CA GLY A 103 -8.07 -11.29 -12.84
C GLY A 103 -9.38 -10.82 -13.50
N LEU A 104 -10.15 -9.97 -12.82
CA LEU A 104 -11.44 -9.49 -13.33
C LEU A 104 -11.29 -8.37 -14.35
N PHE A 105 -10.36 -7.44 -14.12
CA PHE A 105 -10.25 -6.22 -14.92
C PHE A 105 -9.03 -6.21 -15.83
N GLY A 106 -8.03 -7.07 -15.63
CA GLY A 106 -6.81 -7.09 -16.44
C GLY A 106 -7.08 -7.24 -17.94
N GLY A 107 -8.03 -8.11 -18.31
CA GLY A 107 -8.44 -8.28 -19.71
C GLY A 107 -9.01 -7.01 -20.35
N LEU A 108 -9.67 -6.13 -19.57
CA LEU A 108 -10.20 -4.86 -20.09
C LEU A 108 -9.10 -3.86 -20.44
N PHE A 109 -7.98 -3.90 -19.71
CA PHE A 109 -6.84 -2.99 -19.94
C PHE A 109 -5.84 -3.55 -20.95
N LEU A 110 -5.71 -4.87 -21.03
CA LEU A 110 -4.77 -5.52 -21.95
C LEU A 110 -5.33 -5.62 -23.37
N GLY A 111 -6.59 -6.07 -23.55
CA GLY A 111 -7.14 -6.31 -24.89
C GLY A 111 -6.22 -7.18 -25.77
N SER A 112 -6.28 -6.97 -27.09
CA SER A 112 -5.42 -7.66 -28.07
C SER A 112 -4.00 -7.11 -28.13
N GLU A 113 -3.80 -5.84 -27.80
CA GLU A 113 -2.47 -5.21 -27.80
C GLU A 113 -1.62 -5.75 -26.66
N GLY A 114 -2.21 -5.90 -25.47
CA GLY A 114 -1.56 -6.47 -24.31
C GLY A 114 -1.18 -7.94 -24.50
N SER A 115 -2.00 -8.75 -25.20
CA SER A 115 -1.61 -10.12 -25.53
C SER A 115 -0.42 -10.16 -26.49
N ALA A 116 -0.40 -9.30 -27.51
CA ALA A 116 0.74 -9.19 -28.42
C ALA A 116 2.02 -8.75 -27.70
N LEU A 117 1.92 -7.86 -26.70
CA LEU A 117 3.07 -7.48 -25.88
C LEU A 117 3.56 -8.62 -24.98
N ILE A 118 2.67 -9.41 -24.41
CA ILE A 118 3.05 -10.59 -23.61
C ILE A 118 3.78 -11.61 -24.50
N GLU A 119 3.31 -11.84 -25.72
CA GLU A 119 3.98 -12.67 -26.72
C GLU A 119 5.37 -12.11 -27.07
N ALA A 120 5.45 -10.81 -27.35
CA ALA A 120 6.73 -10.14 -27.61
C ALA A 120 7.70 -10.25 -26.43
N MET A 121 7.23 -10.13 -25.18
CA MET A 121 8.07 -10.35 -23.99
C MET A 121 8.58 -11.79 -23.91
N MET A 122 7.74 -12.77 -24.22
CA MET A 122 8.12 -14.19 -24.20
C MET A 122 9.16 -14.51 -25.27
N GLU A 123 8.96 -14.02 -26.50
CA GLU A 123 9.93 -14.14 -27.59
C GLU A 123 11.26 -13.46 -27.24
N SER A 124 11.18 -12.26 -26.68
CA SER A 124 12.35 -11.49 -26.26
C SER A 124 13.17 -12.22 -25.20
N TRP A 125 12.50 -12.89 -24.25
CA TRP A 125 13.15 -13.71 -23.23
C TRP A 125 13.82 -14.93 -23.84
N ALA A 126 13.17 -15.61 -24.79
CA ALA A 126 13.73 -16.76 -25.48
C ALA A 126 14.99 -16.41 -26.30
N ASN A 127 15.03 -15.21 -26.88
CA ASN A 127 16.13 -14.73 -27.71
C ASN A 127 17.17 -13.89 -26.93
N ALA A 128 17.05 -13.77 -25.61
CA ALA A 128 17.88 -12.90 -24.76
C ALA A 128 17.99 -11.45 -25.28
N ASN A 129 16.95 -10.95 -25.94
CA ASN A 129 16.90 -9.58 -26.43
C ASN A 129 16.43 -8.67 -25.28
N GLU A 130 17.36 -8.04 -24.58
CA GLU A 130 17.03 -7.20 -23.41
C GLU A 130 16.28 -5.92 -23.81
N ALA A 131 16.61 -5.33 -24.96
CA ALA A 131 16.03 -4.05 -25.40
C ALA A 131 14.54 -4.18 -25.75
N GLN A 132 14.18 -5.24 -26.49
CA GLN A 132 12.79 -5.52 -26.82
C GLN A 132 11.99 -5.94 -25.57
N LEU A 133 12.61 -6.65 -24.63
CA LEU A 133 11.97 -7.03 -23.37
C LEU A 133 11.65 -5.80 -22.54
N ALA A 134 12.60 -4.85 -22.46
CA ALA A 134 12.41 -3.59 -21.75
C ALA A 134 11.27 -2.75 -22.36
N ASP A 135 11.26 -2.53 -23.68
CA ASP A 135 10.20 -1.77 -24.37
C ASP A 135 8.82 -2.42 -24.23
N ALA A 136 8.72 -3.74 -24.46
CA ALA A 136 7.45 -4.45 -24.33
C ALA A 136 6.93 -4.44 -22.89
N SER A 137 7.82 -4.64 -21.90
CA SER A 137 7.44 -4.58 -20.48
C SER A 137 6.98 -3.18 -20.06
N GLN A 138 7.62 -2.12 -20.56
CA GLN A 138 7.26 -0.74 -20.27
C GLN A 138 5.86 -0.42 -20.79
N ARG A 139 5.57 -0.75 -22.05
CA ARG A 139 4.26 -0.53 -22.67
C ARG A 139 3.15 -1.31 -21.97
N LEU A 140 3.45 -2.55 -21.58
CA LEU A 140 2.52 -3.39 -20.81
C LEU A 140 2.19 -2.74 -19.46
N MET A 141 3.21 -2.28 -18.73
CA MET A 141 3.00 -1.59 -17.45
C MET A 141 2.28 -0.25 -17.61
N ASP A 142 2.49 0.46 -18.71
CA ASP A 142 1.78 1.70 -19.03
C ASP A 142 0.29 1.46 -19.29
N MET A 143 -0.08 0.38 -19.99
CA MET A 143 -1.48 -0.03 -20.14
C MET A 143 -2.12 -0.43 -18.81
N LEU A 144 -1.38 -1.16 -17.97
CA LEU A 144 -1.85 -1.60 -16.66
C LEU A 144 -1.82 -0.50 -15.60
N PHE A 145 -1.18 0.64 -15.86
CA PHE A 145 -0.98 1.70 -14.88
C PHE A 145 -2.29 2.18 -14.21
N PRO A 146 -3.40 2.45 -14.96
CA PRO A 146 -4.65 2.83 -14.33
C PRO A 146 -5.19 1.74 -13.40
N LEU A 147 -5.11 0.47 -13.81
CA LEU A 147 -5.51 -0.67 -12.98
C LEU A 147 -4.64 -0.80 -11.72
N VAL A 148 -3.34 -0.56 -11.83
CA VAL A 148 -2.43 -0.50 -10.68
C VAL A 148 -2.88 0.59 -9.71
N VAL A 149 -3.14 1.82 -10.18
CA VAL A 149 -3.60 2.92 -9.32
C VAL A 149 -4.94 2.58 -8.64
N ILE A 150 -5.92 2.09 -9.40
CA ILE A 150 -7.22 1.65 -8.88
C ILE A 150 -7.00 0.57 -7.81
N SER A 151 -6.13 -0.40 -8.06
CA SER A 151 -5.86 -1.48 -7.11
C SER A 151 -5.29 -0.97 -5.79
N TYR A 152 -4.40 0.03 -5.80
CA TYR A 152 -3.86 0.63 -4.57
C TYR A 152 -4.97 1.35 -3.78
N VAL A 153 -5.81 2.12 -4.46
CA VAL A 153 -6.89 2.89 -3.83
C VAL A 153 -7.97 1.96 -3.27
N VAL A 154 -8.41 0.96 -4.03
CA VAL A 154 -9.41 -0.02 -3.59
C VAL A 154 -8.88 -0.83 -2.42
N ASN A 155 -7.62 -1.29 -2.47
CA ASN A 155 -7.00 -2.02 -1.36
C ASN A 155 -6.90 -1.18 -0.09
N ALA A 156 -6.50 0.09 -0.22
CA ALA A 156 -6.44 1.01 0.91
C ALA A 156 -7.84 1.26 1.48
N GLY A 157 -8.82 1.56 0.64
CA GLY A 157 -10.20 1.80 1.05
C GLY A 157 -10.84 0.60 1.74
N LEU A 158 -10.70 -0.61 1.19
CA LEU A 158 -11.25 -1.81 1.81
C LEU A 158 -10.59 -2.11 3.16
N ALA A 159 -9.26 -2.01 3.25
CA ALA A 159 -8.55 -2.17 4.52
C ALA A 159 -8.96 -1.08 5.53
N ALA A 160 -9.23 0.15 5.06
CA ALA A 160 -9.71 1.24 5.89
C ALA A 160 -11.08 0.94 6.48
N LEU A 161 -12.01 0.44 5.66
CA LEU A 161 -13.37 0.13 6.08
C LEU A 161 -13.41 -1.02 7.07
N ILE A 162 -12.63 -2.09 6.82
CA ILE A 162 -12.57 -3.26 7.70
C ILE A 162 -11.91 -2.90 9.03
N VAL A 163 -10.69 -2.37 9.01
CA VAL A 163 -9.89 -2.15 10.23
C VAL A 163 -10.26 -0.86 10.95
N GLY A 164 -10.60 0.19 10.20
CA GLY A 164 -11.15 1.42 10.76
C GLY A 164 -12.54 1.21 11.35
N GLY A 165 -13.33 0.28 10.81
CA GLY A 165 -14.66 -0.09 11.29
C GLY A 165 -14.70 -0.86 12.61
N LEU A 166 -13.57 -1.43 13.06
CA LEU A 166 -13.48 -2.16 14.32
C LEU A 166 -13.96 -1.29 15.50
N PRO A 167 -14.65 -1.88 16.50
CA PRO A 167 -14.99 -1.18 17.73
C PRO A 167 -13.74 -0.84 18.53
N THR A 168 -13.80 0.23 19.32
CA THR A 168 -12.74 0.62 20.25
C THR A 168 -12.95 -0.07 21.59
N GLU A 169 -11.89 -0.62 22.19
CA GLU A 169 -11.93 -1.19 23.54
C GLU A 169 -12.24 -0.06 24.54
N PRO A 170 -13.34 -0.15 25.31
CA PRO A 170 -13.80 0.94 26.18
C PRO A 170 -12.96 1.07 27.45
N ARG A 171 -12.13 0.09 27.76
CA ARG A 171 -11.23 0.10 28.92
C ARG A 171 -9.82 0.47 28.50
N ASP A 172 -9.05 0.90 29.48
CA ASP A 172 -7.61 1.01 29.34
C ASP A 172 -7.03 -0.39 29.13
N ASN A 173 -6.03 -0.49 28.26
CA ASN A 173 -5.34 -1.75 27.99
C ASN A 173 -3.82 -1.56 28.05
N SER A 174 -3.06 -2.63 27.80
CA SER A 174 -1.59 -2.62 27.84
C SER A 174 -0.92 -1.60 26.91
N HIS A 175 -1.67 -1.03 25.96
CA HIS A 175 -1.18 -0.06 25.00
C HIS A 175 -1.56 1.38 25.35
N GLY A 176 -2.28 1.61 26.47
CA GLY A 176 -2.59 2.94 26.99
C GLY A 176 -4.09 3.22 27.14
N PRO A 177 -4.41 4.46 27.53
CA PRO A 177 -5.78 4.87 27.77
C PRO A 177 -6.62 4.95 26.49
N VAL A 178 -7.94 4.99 26.63
CA VAL A 178 -8.86 5.23 25.51
C VAL A 178 -8.53 6.56 24.81
N PRO A 179 -8.37 6.60 23.48
CA PRO A 179 -8.13 7.85 22.75
C PRO A 179 -9.28 8.85 22.96
N GLU A 180 -8.96 10.12 23.26
CA GLU A 180 -9.94 11.17 23.60
C GLU A 180 -11.04 11.37 22.54
N SER A 181 -10.76 11.13 21.26
CA SER A 181 -11.75 11.26 20.18
C SER A 181 -12.55 9.99 19.89
N ALA A 182 -12.58 9.03 20.83
CA ALA A 182 -13.40 7.82 20.78
C ALA A 182 -14.64 7.90 21.71
N ALA A 183 -14.83 9.04 22.40
CA ALA A 183 -16.04 9.39 23.15
C ALA A 183 -17.06 10.12 22.26
#